data_AF-A0A351MK04-F1
#
_entry.id   AF-A0A351MK04-F1
#
_cell.length_a   1.000
_cell.length_b   1.000
_cell.length_c   1.000
_cell.angle_alpha   90.00
_cell.angle_beta   90.00
_cell.angle_gamma   90.00
#
_symmetry.space_group_name_H-M   'P 1'
#
loop_
_entity.id
_entity.type
_entity.pdbx_description
1 polymer ?
#
loop_
_entity_poly.entity_id
_entity_poly.type
_entity_poly.pdbx_seq_one_letter_code
_entity_poly.pdbx_strand_id
1 'polypeptide(L)'
;MGEVIPVDHEAIAARLTERWGEALRMTPAADGMVTLRWLEPARLIEFVQWLRTREGLGIRLLSDITAADYLDREPRFEVVYHFTA
;
A
#
# COMPACT_ATOMS: atom_id res chain seq x y z
N MET A 1 9.63 25.32 -5.19
CA MET A 1 8.43 24.54 -5.56
C MET A 1 8.91 23.19 -6.00
N GLY A 2 8.56 22.12 -5.28
CA GLY A 2 8.94 20.76 -5.67
C GLY A 2 8.19 20.37 -6.94
N GLU A 3 8.92 19.86 -7.92
CA GLU A 3 8.34 19.31 -9.14
C GLU A 3 7.48 18.10 -8.74
N VAL A 4 6.17 18.17 -8.98
CA VAL A 4 5.28 17.04 -8.75
C VAL A 4 5.48 16.08 -9.91
N ILE A 5 6.30 15.06 -9.70
CA ILE A 5 6.46 13.97 -10.66
C ILE A 5 5.13 13.20 -10.67
N PRO A 6 4.44 13.10 -11.82
CA PRO A 6 3.22 12.33 -11.91
C PRO A 6 3.50 10.86 -11.58
N VAL A 7 2.74 10.31 -10.65
CA VAL A 7 2.83 8.90 -10.30
C VAL A 7 2.05 8.08 -11.33
N ASP A 8 2.72 7.17 -12.03
CA ASP A 8 2.08 6.24 -12.97
C ASP A 8 1.46 5.07 -12.18
N HIS A 9 0.16 5.19 -11.91
CA HIS A 9 -0.60 4.18 -11.17
C HIS A 9 -0.70 2.84 -11.89
N GLU A 10 -0.67 2.82 -13.23
CA GLU A 10 -0.74 1.59 -14.03
C GLU A 10 0.57 0.82 -13.93
N ALA A 11 1.71 1.51 -14.07
CA ALA A 11 3.03 0.92 -13.89
C ALA A 11 3.24 0.40 -12.46
N ILE A 12 2.73 1.11 -11.45
CA ILE A 12 2.77 0.65 -10.05
C ILE A 12 1.92 -0.62 -9.87
N ALA A 13 0.70 -0.64 -10.40
CA ALA A 13 -0.19 -1.79 -10.32
C ALA A 13 0.40 -3.03 -10.98
N ALA A 14 1.05 -2.88 -12.13
CA ALA A 14 1.73 -3.98 -12.83
C ALA A 14 2.84 -4.61 -11.95
N ARG A 15 3.71 -3.78 -11.36
CA ARG A 15 4.81 -4.24 -10.49
C ARG A 15 4.30 -4.91 -9.21
N LEU A 16 3.25 -4.37 -8.61
CA LEU A 16 2.62 -4.97 -7.44
C LEU A 16 2.00 -6.32 -7.77
N THR A 17 1.33 -6.42 -8.92
CA THR A 17 0.72 -7.68 -9.39
C THR A 17 1.78 -8.74 -9.68
N GLU A 18 2.85 -8.39 -10.38
CA GLU A 18 3.95 -9.31 -10.73
C GLU A 18 4.58 -9.97 -9.50
N ARG A 19 4.81 -9.19 -8.44
CA ARG A 19 5.53 -9.67 -7.25
C ARG A 19 4.62 -10.23 -6.16
N TRP A 20 3.41 -9.70 -6.01
CA TRP A 20 2.55 -9.92 -4.84
C TRP A 20 1.11 -10.31 -5.17
N GLY A 21 0.77 -10.55 -6.45
CA GLY A 21 -0.61 -10.61 -6.94
C GLY A 21 -1.59 -11.46 -6.12
N GLU A 22 -1.20 -12.64 -5.64
CA GLU A 22 -2.10 -13.49 -4.83
C GLU A 22 -2.19 -13.06 -3.36
N ALA A 23 -1.25 -12.27 -2.87
CA ALA A 23 -1.15 -11.87 -1.46
C ALA A 23 -1.83 -10.53 -1.14
N LEU A 24 -2.14 -9.73 -2.15
CA LEU A 24 -2.76 -8.42 -2.00
C LEU A 24 -3.98 -8.24 -2.90
N ARG A 25 -4.92 -7.41 -2.44
CA ARG A 25 -6.00 -6.87 -3.26
C ARG A 25 -5.77 -5.38 -3.43
N MET A 26 -5.75 -4.92 -4.67
CA MET A 26 -5.70 -3.49 -4.99
C MET A 26 -7.12 -2.95 -5.11
N THR A 27 -7.38 -1.80 -4.49
CA THR A 27 -8.65 -1.09 -4.61
C THR A 27 -8.36 0.38 -4.89
N PRO A 28 -8.72 0.90 -6.08
CA PRO A 28 -8.65 2.33 -6.34
C PRO A 28 -9.58 3.06 -5.36
N ALA A 29 -9.07 4.10 -4.72
CA ALA A 29 -9.90 5.00 -3.93
C ALA A 29 -10.34 6.20 -4.78
N ALA A 30 -11.51 6.76 -4.46
CA ALA A 30 -12.12 7.85 -5.21
C ALA A 30 -11.33 9.18 -5.13
N ASP A 31 -10.38 9.28 -4.20
CA ASP A 31 -9.49 10.42 -3.97
C ASP A 31 -8.21 10.35 -4.82
N GLY A 32 -8.08 9.36 -5.70
CA GLY A 32 -6.89 9.14 -6.52
C GLY A 32 -5.78 8.35 -5.81
N MET A 33 -6.01 7.89 -4.58
CA MET A 33 -5.09 7.03 -3.85
C MET A 33 -5.27 5.56 -4.23
N VAL A 34 -4.21 4.77 -4.08
CA VAL A 34 -4.25 3.32 -4.25
C VAL A 34 -4.20 2.66 -2.89
N THR A 35 -5.27 1.96 -2.52
CA THR A 35 -5.33 1.18 -1.29
C THR A 35 -4.96 -0.26 -1.57
N LEU A 36 -3.97 -0.77 -0.81
CA LEU A 36 -3.54 -2.17 -0.86
C LEU A 36 -4.03 -2.89 0.40
N ARG A 37 -4.88 -3.90 0.22
CA ARG A 37 -5.34 -4.76 1.30
C ARG A 37 -4.60 -6.09 1.28
N TRP A 38 -3.91 -6.39 2.37
CA TRP A 38 -3.25 -7.68 2.58
C TRP A 38 -4.27 -8.76 2.94
N LEU A 39 -4.09 -9.96 2.37
CA LEU A 39 -4.84 -11.16 2.76
C LEU A 39 -4.19 -11.88 3.94
N GLU A 40 -2.87 -11.72 4.11
CA GLU A 40 -2.07 -12.31 5.20
C GLU A 40 -1.22 -11.22 5.87
N PRO A 41 -1.55 -10.81 7.12
CA PRO A 41 -0.81 -9.77 7.83
C PRO A 41 0.67 -10.08 8.06
N ALA A 42 1.05 -11.36 8.18
CA ALA A 42 2.43 -11.75 8.45
C ALA A 42 3.43 -11.29 7.37
N ARG A 43 2.96 -11.04 6.15
CA ARG A 43 3.80 -10.58 5.03
C ARG A 43 3.99 -9.06 4.95
N LEU A 44 3.32 -8.30 5.80
CA LEU A 44 3.37 -6.84 5.76
C LEU A 44 4.80 -6.30 5.92
N ILE A 45 5.59 -6.86 6.84
CA ILE A 45 6.97 -6.40 7.08
C ILE A 45 7.85 -6.65 5.85
N GLU A 46 7.76 -7.84 5.25
CA GLU A 46 8.46 -8.19 4.00
C GLU A 46 8.12 -7.19 2.89
N PHE A 47 6.84 -6.87 2.76
CA PHE A 47 6.36 -5.93 1.76
C PHE A 47 6.87 -4.49 1.97
N VAL A 48 6.79 -3.97 3.20
CA VAL A 48 7.27 -2.61 3.51
C VAL A 48 8.79 -2.51 3.29
N GLN A 49 9.53 -3.58 3.63
CA GLN A 49 10.96 -3.65 3.31
C GLN A 49 11.21 -3.60 1.81
N TRP A 50 10.42 -4.30 1.00
CA TRP A 50 10.50 -4.27 -0.46
C TRP A 50 10.15 -2.90 -1.03
N LEU A 51 9.05 -2.27 -0.58
CA LEU A 51 8.61 -0.94 -1.02
C LEU A 51 9.72 0.12 -0.96
N ARG A 52 10.57 0.04 0.06
CA ARG A 52 11.72 0.94 0.28
C ARG A 52 12.85 0.79 -0.74
N THR A 53 12.97 -0.36 -1.38
CA THR A 53 14.04 -0.65 -2.33
C THR A 53 13.82 0.05 -3.68
N ARG A 54 14.88 0.20 -4.49
CA ARG A 54 14.75 0.72 -5.87
C ARG A 54 13.96 -0.24 -6.77
N GLU A 55 14.09 -1.55 -6.54
CA GLU A 55 13.32 -2.60 -7.22
C GLU A 55 11.85 -2.66 -6.77
N GLY A 56 11.55 -2.13 -5.58
CA GLY A 56 10.21 -1.86 -5.08
C GLY A 56 9.65 -0.56 -5.64
N LEU A 57 9.38 0.43 -4.80
CA LEU A 57 8.86 1.71 -5.27
C LEU A 57 9.72 2.90 -4.81
N GLY A 58 10.84 2.64 -4.14
CA GLY A 58 11.69 3.68 -3.56
C GLY A 58 11.01 4.50 -2.46
N ILE A 59 9.85 4.06 -1.97
CA ILE A 59 9.03 4.74 -0.97
C ILE A 59 9.74 4.68 0.37
N ARG A 60 10.12 5.84 0.90
CA ARG A 60 10.95 5.94 2.10
C ARG A 60 10.27 6.57 3.30
N LEU A 61 9.11 7.19 3.10
CA LEU A 61 8.37 7.87 4.15
C LEU A 61 7.11 7.08 4.50
N LEU A 62 7.07 6.59 5.74
CA LEU A 62 5.84 6.19 6.41
C LEU A 62 5.27 7.44 7.07
N SER A 63 4.18 7.97 6.52
CA SER A 63 3.61 9.25 6.91
C SER A 63 2.69 9.13 8.13
N ASP A 64 1.94 8.04 8.22
CA ASP A 64 0.95 7.81 9.29
C ASP A 64 0.66 6.31 9.48
N ILE A 65 0.27 5.92 10.69
CA ILE A 65 -0.31 4.62 11.02
C ILE A 65 -1.57 4.87 11.84
N THR A 66 -2.69 4.32 11.38
CA THR A 66 -3.99 4.44 12.07
C THR A 66 -4.74 3.10 12.05
N ALA A 67 -5.84 3.03 12.80
CA ALA A 67 -6.72 1.87 12.78
C ALA A 67 -8.18 2.30 12.67
N ALA A 68 -8.94 1.65 11.80
CA ALA A 68 -10.38 1.76 11.73
C ALA A 68 -11.03 0.65 12.55
N ASP A 69 -11.95 1.01 13.44
CA ASP A 69 -12.76 0.09 14.24
C ASP A 69 -14.11 -0.15 13.55
N TYR A 70 -14.35 -1.39 13.13
CA TYR A 70 -15.61 -1.85 12.55
C TYR A 70 -16.27 -2.86 13.48
N LEU A 71 -17.14 -2.37 14.37
CA LEU A 71 -17.83 -3.15 15.43
C LEU A 71 -18.45 -4.47 14.96
N ASP A 72 -19.04 -4.51 13.76
CA ASP A 72 -19.78 -5.67 13.25
C ASP A 72 -18.98 -6.52 12.24
N ARG A 73 -17.64 -6.44 12.23
CA ARG A 73 -16.77 -7.19 11.31
C ARG A 73 -15.80 -8.12 12.03
N GLU A 74 -15.45 -9.21 11.35
CA GLU A 74 -14.30 -10.04 11.71
C GLU A 74 -13.34 -10.10 10.51
N PRO A 75 -12.10 -9.56 10.63
CA PRO A 75 -11.54 -8.88 11.79
C PRO A 75 -12.15 -7.50 12.07
N ARG A 76 -12.31 -7.15 13.35
CA ARG A 76 -12.90 -5.88 13.83
C ARG A 76 -12.07 -4.66 13.42
N PHE A 77 -10.76 -4.78 13.52
CA PHE A 77 -9.85 -3.66 13.27
C PHE A 77 -9.16 -3.80 11.92
N GLU A 78 -9.06 -2.69 11.20
CA GLU A 78 -8.21 -2.56 10.03
C GLU A 78 -7.09 -1.58 10.34
N VAL A 79 -5.85 -2.08 10.34
CA VAL A 79 -4.66 -1.23 10.50
C VAL A 79 -4.27 -0.68 9.13
N VAL A 80 -4.20 0.64 9.02
CA VAL A 80 -3.92 1.37 7.79
C VAL A 80 -2.55 2.04 7.91
N TYR A 81 -1.72 1.85 6.90
CA TYR A 81 -0.38 2.44 6.79
C TYR A 81 -0.36 3.39 5.61
N HIS A 82 -0.07 4.67 5.86
CA HIS A 82 0.04 5.67 4.81
C HIS A 82 1.50 5.91 4.46
N PHE A 83 1.84 5.75 3.18
CA PHE A 83 3.18 6.01 2.69
C PHE A 83 3.18 7.13 1.65
N THR A 84 4.29 7.86 1.56
CA THR A 84 4.47 8.94 0.59
C THR A 84 5.80 8.75 -0.16
N ALA A 85 5.75 8.95 -1.48
CA ALA A 85 6.90 8.87 -2.39
C ALA A 85 7.55 10.24 -2.57
#